data_AF-J3L995-F1
#
_entry.id   AF-J3L995-F1
#
_cell.length_a   1.000
_cell.length_b   1.000
_cell.length_c   1.000
_cell.angle_alpha   90.00
_cell.angle_beta   90.00
_cell.angle_gamma   90.00
#
_symmetry.space_group_name_H-M   'P 1'
#
loop_
_entity.id
_entity.type
_entity.pdbx_description
1 polymer ?
#
loop_
_entity_poly.entity_id
_entity_poly.type
_entity_poly.pdbx_seq_one_letter_code
_entity_poly.pdbx_strand_id
1 'polypeptide(L)' 'MRRFRENNMVYSYCYDARRYPVPFPECDVVDSERRRFKNSGHLRLAFRRRRRPRPGSRPAKPTSAADM' A
#
# COMPACT_ATOMS: atom_id res chain seq x y z
N MET A 1 8.79 -17.53 0.12
CA MET A 1 8.95 -16.25 0.87
C MET A 1 8.79 -14.97 0.04
N ARG A 2 9.04 -14.96 -1.28
CA ARG A 2 8.92 -13.75 -2.13
C ARG A 2 7.53 -13.10 -2.10
N ARG A 3 6.45 -13.88 -2.30
CA ARG A 3 5.06 -13.40 -2.24
C ARG A 3 4.70 -12.69 -0.93
N PHE A 4 5.29 -13.11 0.19
CA PHE A 4 5.04 -12.49 1.48
C PHE A 4 5.71 -11.12 1.58
N ARG A 5 6.99 -11.02 1.18
CA ARG A 5 7.72 -9.74 1.14
C ARG A 5 7.01 -8.74 0.23
N GLU A 6 6.64 -9.20 -0.95
CA GLU A 6 5.91 -8.43 -1.95
C GLU A 6 4.58 -7.82 -1.47
N ASN A 7 3.90 -8.48 -0.53
CA ASN A 7 2.57 -8.07 -0.05
C ASN A 7 2.60 -7.41 1.35
N ASN A 8 3.62 -7.69 2.17
CA ASN A 8 3.66 -7.26 3.56
C ASN A 8 4.83 -6.32 3.88
N MET A 9 5.85 -6.19 3.01
CA MET A 9 6.89 -5.18 3.23
C MET A 9 6.32 -3.79 3.01
N VAL A 10 6.41 -2.96 4.05
CA VAL A 10 5.98 -1.56 4.03
C VAL A 10 7.14 -0.61 3.71
N TYR A 11 8.36 -1.06 3.97
CA TYR A 11 9.58 -0.29 3.81
C TYR A 11 10.73 -1.20 3.38
N SER A 12 11.56 -0.70 2.48
CA SER A 12 12.83 -1.32 2.09
C SER A 12 13.89 -0.23 1.91
N TYR A 13 15.04 -0.42 2.55
CA TYR A 13 16.14 0.53 2.53
C TYR A 13 16.81 0.62 1.16
N CYS A 14 16.86 -0.50 0.41
CA CYS A 14 17.50 -0.57 -0.91
C CYS A 14 16.84 0.36 -1.95
N TYR A 15 15.57 0.71 -1.76
CA TYR A 15 14.82 1.60 -2.66
C TYR A 15 14.67 3.03 -2.12
N ASP A 16 15.27 3.34 -0.96
CA ASP A 16 15.22 4.68 -0.37
C ASP A 16 16.32 5.59 -0.91
N ALA A 17 16.05 6.20 -2.06
CA ALA A 17 16.91 7.19 -2.69
C ALA A 17 16.92 8.54 -1.96
N ARG A 18 16.00 8.80 -1.00
CA ARG A 18 16.04 10.04 -0.19
C ARG A 18 17.12 10.00 0.86
N ARG A 19 17.35 8.83 1.45
CA ARG A 19 18.30 8.64 2.54
C ARG A 19 19.65 8.12 2.05
N TYR A 20 19.62 7.25 1.05
CA TYR A 20 20.81 6.63 0.47
C TYR A 20 20.82 6.86 -1.05
N PRO A 21 21.47 7.94 -1.52
CA PRO A 21 21.53 8.23 -2.96
C PRO A 21 22.39 7.23 -3.73
N VAL A 22 23.35 6.58 -3.06
CA VAL A 22 24.18 5.52 -3.63
C VAL A 22 23.60 4.16 -3.22
N PRO A 23 23.24 3.28 -4.17
CA PRO A 23 22.75 1.94 -3.85
C PRO A 23 23.87 1.08 -3.26
N PHE A 24 23.54 0.32 -2.22
CA PHE A 24 24.49 -0.61 -1.61
C PHE A 24 24.74 -1.81 -2.52
N PRO A 25 25.98 -2.35 -2.58
CA PRO A 25 26.31 -3.49 -3.42
C PRO A 25 25.61 -4.79 -2.99
N GLU A 26 25.13 -4.89 -1.75
CA GLU A 26 24.28 -6.02 -1.31
C GLU A 26 22.82 -5.94 -1.79
N CYS A 27 22.39 -4.82 -2.38
CA CYS A 27 21.00 -4.63 -2.77
C CYS A 27 20.72 -5.29 -4.13
N ASP A 28 20.00 -6.41 -4.11
CA ASP A 28 19.37 -6.99 -5.31
C ASP A 28 18.23 -6.07 -5.79
N VAL A 29 18.54 -5.14 -6.69
CA VAL A 29 17.55 -4.22 -7.26
C VAL A 29 16.64 -4.99 -8.24
N VAL A 30 15.50 -5.47 -7.75
CA VAL A 30 14.51 -6.16 -8.58
C VAL A 30 13.50 -5.17 -9.13
N ASP A 31 13.36 -5.10 -10.46
CA ASP A 31 12.45 -4.15 -11.12
C ASP A 31 10.98 -4.27 -10.67
N SER A 32 10.54 -5.48 -10.33
CA SER A 32 9.18 -5.75 -9.86
C SER A 32 8.88 -5.16 -8.48
N GLU A 33 9.90 -5.00 -7.64
CA GLU A 33 9.83 -4.31 -6.34
C GLU A 33 10.05 -2.81 -6.53
N ARG A 34 11.00 -2.41 -7.39
CA ARG A 34 11.28 -0.99 -7.72
C ARG A 34 10.03 -0.24 -8.20
N ARG A 35 9.16 -0.89 -8.98
CA ARG A 35 7.88 -0.27 -9.42
C ARG A 35 6.88 -0.04 -8.28
N ARG A 36 6.96 -0.85 -7.20
CA ARG A 36 6.06 -0.78 -6.04
C ARG A 36 6.52 0.23 -4.99
N PHE A 37 7.83 0.39 -4.79
CA PHE A 37 8.37 1.34 -3.83
C PHE A 37 8.48 2.76 -4.44
N LYS A 38 8.29 3.79 -3.61
CA LYS A 38 8.62 5.18 -3.93
C LYS A 38 10.13 5.35 -3.77
N ASN A 39 10.63 6.47 -4.27
CA ASN A 39 12.00 6.92 -4.02
C ASN A 39 12.32 7.15 -2.53
N SER A 40 11.33 7.09 -1.63
CA SER A 40 11.52 7.14 -0.17
C SER A 40 11.61 5.76 0.49
N GLY A 41 11.74 4.67 -0.29
CA GLY A 41 11.75 3.29 0.23
C GLY A 41 10.40 2.77 0.75
N HIS A 42 9.37 3.61 0.82
CA HIS A 42 8.01 3.24 1.20
C HIS A 42 7.17 2.86 0.00
N LEU A 43 6.20 1.95 0.19
CA LEU A 43 5.27 1.56 -0.88
C LEU A 43 4.53 2.75 -1.49
N ARG A 44 4.47 2.78 -2.84
CA ARG A 44 3.73 3.76 -3.66
C ARG A 44 2.25 3.73 -3.39
N LEU A 45 1.71 2.53 -3.51
CA LEU A 45 0.37 2.20 -3.09
C LEU A 45 0.55 1.57 -1.73
N ALA A 46 0.32 2.33 -0.66
CA ALA A 46 -0.10 1.73 0.59
C ALA A 46 -1.13 0.70 0.18
N PHE A 47 -0.83 -0.60 0.33
CA PHE A 47 -1.82 -1.63 0.11
C PHE A 47 -3.02 -1.13 0.88
N ARG A 48 -4.05 -0.66 0.14
CA ARG A 48 -5.36 -0.42 0.71
C ARG A 48 -5.62 -1.81 1.27
N ARG A 49 -5.39 -1.99 2.57
CA ARG A 49 -6.18 -2.91 3.37
C ARG A 49 -7.55 -2.52 2.90
N ARG A 50 -8.11 -3.29 1.96
CA ARG A 50 -9.49 -3.14 1.54
C ARG A 50 -10.15 -3.23 2.89
N ARG A 51 -10.55 -2.07 3.45
CA ARG A 51 -11.28 -2.02 4.70
C ARG A 51 -12.47 -2.84 4.31
N ARG A 52 -12.47 -4.13 4.69
CA ARG A 52 -13.62 -4.98 4.42
C ARG A 52 -14.74 -4.19 5.07
N PRO A 53 -15.73 -3.72 4.31
CA PRO A 53 -16.83 -2.99 4.90
C PRO A 53 -17.33 -3.88 6.04
N ARG A 54 -17.35 -3.33 7.27
CA ARG A 54 -17.82 -4.08 8.43
C ARG A 54 -19.21 -4.60 8.05
N PRO A 55 -19.49 -5.91 8.20
CA PRO A 55 -20.84 -6.41 7.95
C PRO A 55 -21.78 -5.65 8.89
N GLY A 56 -22.60 -4.75 8.35
CA GLY A 56 -23.47 -3.88 9.15
C GLY A 56 -23.59 -2.42 8.69
N SER A 57 -22.70 -1.93 7.82
CA SER A 57 -22.89 -0.60 7.20
C SER A 57 -23.90 -0.69 6.04
N ARG A 58 -25.19 -0.87 6.37
CA ARG A 58 -26.26 -0.50 5.44
C ARG A 58 -26.50 1.00 5.61
N PRO A 59 -26.43 1.81 4.54
CA PRO A 59 -26.96 3.18 4.64
C PRO A 59 -28.45 3.06 4.93
N ALA A 60 -28.91 3.71 6.01
CA ALA A 60 -30.33 3.79 6.30
C ALA A 60 -31.01 4.45 5.09
N LYS A 61 -32.03 3.81 4.53
CA LYS A 61 -32.86 4.43 3.49
C LYS A 61 -33.37 5.78 4.02
N PRO A 62 -33.25 6.88 3.27
CA PRO A 62 -33.98 8.09 3.63
C PRO A 62 -35.47 7.77 3.51
N THR A 63 -36.17 7.78 4.62
CA THR A 63 -37.64 7.77 4.61
C THR A 63 -38.07 9.10 4.02
N SER A 64 -38.47 9.09 2.75
CA SER A 64 -39.22 10.19 2.17
C SER A 64 -40.54 10.30 2.93
N ALA A 65 -40.62 11.25 3.86
CA ALA A 65 -41.90 11.71 4.38
C ALA A 65 -42.59 12.48 3.24
N ALA A 66 -43.28 11.71 2.39
CA ALA A 66 -44.32 12.21 1.52
C ALA A 66 -45.67 12.00 2.24
N ASP A 67 -46.49 13.03 2.20
CA ASP A 67 -47.93 13.08 2.50
C ASP A 67 -48.37 12.90 3.98
N MET A 68 -48.69 14.03 4.62
CA MET A 68 -50.05 14.45 5.03
C MET A 68 -50.00 15.77 5.80
#